data_AF-A0A923X041-F1
#
_entry.id   AF-A0A923X041-F1
#
_cell.length_a   1.000
_cell.length_b   1.000
_cell.length_c   1.000
_cell.angle_alpha   90.00
_cell.angle_beta   90.00
_cell.angle_gamma   90.00
#
_symmetry.space_group_name_H-M   'P 1'
#
loop_
_entity.id
_entity.type
_entity.pdbx_description
1 polymer ?
#
loop_
_entity_poly.entity_id
_entity_poly.type
_entity_poly.pdbx_seq_one_letter_code
_entity_poly.pdbx_strand_id
1 'polypeptide(L)'
;MKMHTFSKMKSVLNIIFLIFVSVLTVTSKVEAKPGDRLKYVPVQDGGRVKPFDSFARETLELIYGRSSFKRPSAGQSEPAYLIVMSFLLSPESWIEVP
;
A
#
# COMPACT_ATOMS: atom_id res chain seq x y z
N MET A 1 -17.34 36.30 -41.54
CA MET A 1 -16.04 35.71 -41.16
C MET A 1 -15.92 35.48 -39.63
N LYS A 2 -16.91 34.85 -38.98
CA LYS A 2 -16.86 34.50 -37.53
C LYS A 2 -17.14 33.01 -37.26
N MET A 3 -17.66 32.27 -38.25
CA MET A 3 -18.08 30.87 -38.09
C MET A 3 -16.89 29.89 -38.11
N HIS A 4 -15.83 30.19 -38.87
CA HIS A 4 -14.62 29.35 -38.93
C HIS A 4 -13.73 29.45 -37.68
N THR A 5 -13.68 30.60 -37.00
CA THR A 5 -12.89 30.81 -35.78
C THR A 5 -13.50 30.06 -34.57
N PHE A 6 -14.83 29.98 -34.51
CA PHE A 6 -15.53 29.28 -33.43
C PHE A 6 -15.30 27.76 -33.45
N SER A 7 -15.18 27.15 -34.64
CA SER A 7 -14.87 25.72 -34.80
C SER A 7 -13.43 25.40 -34.39
N LYS A 8 -12.46 26.25 -34.76
CA LYS A 8 -11.05 26.12 -34.33
C LYS A 8 -10.90 26.19 -32.80
N MET A 9 -11.64 27.08 -32.14
CA MET A 9 -11.56 27.26 -30.69
C MET A 9 -12.06 26.04 -29.90
N LYS A 10 -13.12 25.37 -30.39
CA LYS A 10 -13.60 24.09 -29.84
C LYS A 10 -12.59 22.95 -30.05
N SER A 11 -11.92 22.93 -31.20
CA SER A 11 -10.86 21.95 -31.49
C SER A 11 -9.66 22.10 -30.56
N VAL A 12 -9.21 23.35 -30.31
CA VAL A 12 -8.12 23.64 -29.37
C VAL A 12 -8.50 23.23 -27.93
N LEU A 13 -9.74 23.52 -27.50
CA LEU A 13 -10.21 23.12 -26.19
C LEU A 13 -10.24 21.60 -26.01
N ASN A 14 -10.67 20.86 -27.04
CA ASN A 14 -10.64 19.39 -27.04
C ASN A 14 -9.22 18.83 -26.97
N ILE A 15 -8.27 19.46 -27.67
CA ILE A 15 -6.85 19.06 -27.62
C ILE A 15 -6.27 19.30 -26.23
N ILE A 16 -6.56 20.45 -25.60
CA ILE A 16 -6.12 20.75 -24.23
C ILE A 16 -6.71 19.75 -23.23
N PHE A 17 -8.00 19.42 -23.39
CA PHE A 17 -8.66 18.42 -22.56
C PHE A 17 -8.02 17.03 -22.71
N LEU A 18 -7.69 16.62 -23.93
CA LEU A 18 -7.01 15.34 -24.18
C LEU A 18 -5.59 15.32 -23.59
N ILE A 19 -4.85 16.43 -23.67
CA ILE A 19 -3.52 16.54 -23.04
C ILE A 19 -3.66 16.45 -21.51
N PHE A 20 -4.64 17.14 -20.93
CA PHE A 20 -4.91 17.11 -19.49
C PHE A 20 -5.23 15.70 -19.00
N VAL A 21 -6.10 14.97 -19.72
CA VAL A 21 -6.41 13.57 -19.38
C VAL A 21 -5.20 12.64 -19.56
N SER A 22 -4.37 12.86 -20.59
CA SER A 22 -3.14 12.09 -20.80
C SER A 22 -2.12 12.30 -19.67
N VAL A 23 -1.95 13.52 -19.18
CA VAL A 23 -1.05 13.80 -18.05
C VAL A 23 -1.56 13.15 -16.74
N LEU A 24 -2.87 13.10 -16.54
CA LEU A 24 -3.46 12.43 -15.36
C LEU A 24 -3.23 10.92 -15.37
N THR A 25 -3.24 10.27 -16.53
CA THR A 25 -3.06 8.81 -16.60
C THR A 25 -1.60 8.38 -16.44
N VAL A 26 -0.63 9.19 -16.88
CA VAL A 26 0.81 8.87 -16.78
C VAL A 26 1.34 8.98 -15.34
N THR A 27 0.68 9.75 -14.46
CA THR A 27 1.15 9.97 -13.08
C THR A 27 0.69 8.90 -12.08
N SER A 28 -0.21 8.00 -12.48
CA SER A 28 -0.73 6.95 -11.59
C SER A 28 0.26 5.78 -11.49
N LYS A 29 1.05 5.74 -10.41
CA LYS A 29 1.89 4.58 -10.05
C LYS A 29 1.11 3.61 -9.16
N VAL A 30 0.72 2.46 -9.70
CA VAL A 30 0.28 1.30 -8.90
C VAL A 30 1.43 0.30 -8.90
N GLU A 31 2.15 0.24 -7.78
CA GLU A 31 3.26 -0.69 -7.58
C GLU A 31 2.84 -1.76 -6.58
N ALA A 32 2.75 -3.01 -7.02
CA ALA A 32 2.58 -4.14 -6.13
C ALA A 32 3.95 -4.45 -5.48
N LYS A 33 4.02 -4.37 -4.15
CA LYS A 33 5.25 -4.70 -3.45
C LYS A 33 5.39 -6.22 -3.30
N PRO A 34 6.62 -6.75 -3.39
CA PRO A 34 6.87 -8.15 -3.05
C PRO A 34 6.28 -8.49 -1.68
N GLY A 35 5.56 -9.60 -1.59
CA GLY A 35 4.93 -10.03 -0.34
C GLY A 35 3.56 -9.43 -0.05
N ASP A 36 3.03 -8.49 -0.86
CA ASP A 36 1.69 -7.91 -0.62
C ASP A 36 0.58 -8.96 -0.56
N ARG A 37 0.71 -10.09 -1.27
CA ARG A 37 -0.28 -11.16 -1.20
C ARG A 37 -0.37 -11.84 0.17
N LEU A 38 0.69 -11.76 0.98
CA LEU A 38 0.72 -12.33 2.33
C LEU A 38 -0.40 -11.76 3.20
N LYS A 39 -0.78 -10.49 2.99
CA LYS A 39 -1.85 -9.82 3.75
C LYS A 39 -3.18 -10.57 3.72
N TYR A 40 -3.42 -11.35 2.67
CA TYR A 40 -4.67 -12.06 2.41
C TYR A 40 -4.63 -13.55 2.77
N VAL A 41 -3.51 -14.07 3.26
CA VAL A 41 -3.43 -15.47 3.69
C VAL A 41 -4.45 -15.70 4.81
N PRO A 42 -5.34 -16.70 4.69
CA PRO A 42 -6.33 -16.98 5.74
C PRO A 42 -5.62 -17.64 6.94
N VAL A 43 -5.86 -17.11 8.14
CA VAL A 43 -5.34 -17.64 9.41
C VAL A 43 -6.50 -17.90 10.36
N GLN A 44 -6.48 -19.07 11.01
CA GLN A 44 -7.44 -19.45 12.03
C GLN A 44 -6.91 -19.04 13.41
N ASP A 45 -7.68 -18.21 14.12
CA ASP A 45 -7.32 -17.73 15.47
C ASP A 45 -8.57 -17.65 16.35
N GLY A 46 -8.55 -18.36 17.48
CA GLY A 46 -9.69 -18.44 18.40
C GLY A 46 -11.00 -18.93 17.77
N GLY A 47 -10.92 -19.76 16.72
CA GLY A 47 -12.09 -20.25 15.98
C GLY A 47 -12.56 -19.34 14.84
N ARG A 48 -12.01 -18.13 14.69
CA ARG A 48 -12.31 -17.17 13.62
C ARG A 48 -11.22 -17.21 12.54
N VAL A 49 -11.62 -17.44 11.29
CA VAL A 49 -10.73 -17.26 10.13
C VAL A 49 -10.64 -15.77 9.80
N LYS A 50 -9.43 -15.23 9.72
CA LYS A 50 -9.17 -13.83 9.39
C LYS A 50 -8.00 -13.68 8.41
N PRO A 51 -7.88 -12.55 7.68
CA PRO A 51 -6.69 -12.26 6.90
C PRO A 51 -5.45 -12.16 7.79
N PHE A 52 -4.32 -12.61 7.29
CA PHE A 52 -3.06 -12.59 8.03
C PHE A 52 -2.65 -11.17 8.48
N ASP A 53 -2.96 -10.12 7.71
CA ASP A 53 -2.71 -8.74 8.17
C ASP A 53 -3.53 -8.36 9.41
N SER A 54 -4.77 -8.87 9.54
CA SER A 54 -5.57 -8.66 10.75
C SER A 54 -4.93 -9.37 11.94
N PHE A 55 -4.57 -10.64 11.78
CA PHE A 55 -3.83 -11.39 12.80
C PHE A 55 -2.54 -10.69 13.21
N ALA A 56 -1.77 -10.19 12.23
CA ALA A 56 -0.50 -9.55 12.48
C ALA A 56 -0.64 -8.23 13.25
N ARG A 57 -1.62 -7.39 12.91
CA ARG A 57 -1.89 -6.14 13.64
C ARG A 57 -2.33 -6.41 15.08
N GLU A 58 -3.23 -7.37 15.27
CA GLU A 58 -3.69 -7.81 16.60
C GLU A 58 -2.49 -8.35 17.41
N THR A 59 -1.58 -9.11 16.79
CA THR A 59 -0.36 -9.63 17.42
C THR A 59 0.57 -8.51 17.87
N LEU A 60 0.84 -7.52 17.02
CA LEU A 60 1.67 -6.37 17.39
C LEU A 60 1.00 -5.50 18.46
N GLU A 61 -0.33 -5.40 18.45
CA GLU A 61 -1.06 -4.70 19.50
C GLU A 61 -0.92 -5.42 20.86
N LEU A 62 -0.93 -6.75 20.87
CA LEU A 62 -0.69 -7.53 22.08
C LEU A 62 0.76 -7.41 22.60
N ILE A 63 1.76 -7.43 21.72
CA ILE A 63 3.19 -7.42 22.10
C ILE A 63 3.67 -5.99 22.42
N TYR A 64 3.35 -5.04 21.55
CA TYR A 64 3.91 -3.68 21.56
C TYR A 64 2.89 -2.59 21.89
N GLY A 65 1.61 -2.93 22.10
CA GLY A 65 0.55 -1.96 22.31
C GLY A 65 0.23 -1.11 21.07
N ARG A 66 0.68 -1.53 19.88
CA ARG A 66 0.50 -0.78 18.61
C ARG A 66 0.27 -1.72 17.44
N SER A 67 -0.62 -1.34 16.53
CA SER A 67 -0.92 -2.12 15.31
C SER A 67 0.14 -2.00 14.21
N SER A 68 1.23 -1.28 14.44
CA SER A 68 2.34 -1.10 13.50
C SER A 68 3.67 -1.08 14.24
N PHE A 69 4.73 -1.48 13.55
CA PHE A 69 6.07 -1.53 14.12
C PHE A 69 6.97 -0.50 13.44
N LYS A 70 7.72 0.25 14.24
CA LYS A 70 8.77 1.15 13.76
C LYS A 70 10.10 0.54 14.09
N ARG A 71 10.86 0.11 13.08
CA ARG A 71 12.16 -0.51 13.32
C ARG A 71 13.17 0.58 13.73
N PRO A 72 13.84 0.45 14.89
CA PRO A 72 14.78 1.46 15.37
C PRO A 72 15.89 1.79 14.37
N SER A 73 16.38 0.76 13.66
CA SER A 73 17.48 0.88 12.70
C SER A 73 17.09 1.49 11.35
N ALA A 74 15.82 1.45 10.95
CA ALA A 74 15.37 1.93 9.63
C ALA A 74 14.63 3.27 9.68
N GLY A 75 14.19 3.73 10.86
CA GLY A 75 13.42 4.96 11.04
C GLY A 75 12.05 4.96 10.35
N GLN A 76 11.69 3.89 9.66
CA GLN A 76 10.45 3.74 8.89
C GLN A 76 9.49 2.78 9.59
N SER A 77 8.19 3.03 9.41
CA SER A 77 7.14 2.13 9.86
C SER A 77 7.01 0.99 8.86
N GLU A 78 7.12 -0.24 9.35
CA GLU A 78 6.98 -1.44 8.53
C GLU A 78 5.55 -1.99 8.63
N PRO A 79 5.03 -2.62 7.56
CA PRO A 79 3.74 -3.29 7.59
C PRO A 79 3.71 -4.46 8.59
N ALA A 80 2.63 -4.56 9.36
CA ALA A 80 2.48 -5.55 10.43
C ALA A 80 2.68 -7.00 9.93
N TYR A 81 2.07 -7.36 8.79
CA TYR A 81 2.18 -8.71 8.23
C TYR A 81 3.63 -9.11 7.91
N LEU A 82 4.50 -8.19 7.49
CA LEU A 82 5.92 -8.52 7.23
C LEU A 82 6.67 -8.75 8.54
N ILE A 83 6.37 -7.96 9.56
CA ILE A 83 6.98 -8.07 10.87
C ILE A 83 6.62 -9.40 11.52
N VAL A 84 5.32 -9.71 11.58
CA VAL A 84 4.87 -10.98 12.17
C VAL A 84 5.32 -12.18 11.33
N MET A 85 5.37 -12.05 9.99
CA MET A 85 5.97 -13.09 9.16
C MET A 85 7.45 -13.30 9.48
N SER A 86 8.20 -12.23 9.76
CA SER A 86 9.61 -12.35 10.13
C SER A 86 9.82 -13.00 11.49
N PHE A 87 8.87 -12.89 12.44
CA PHE A 87 8.91 -13.69 13.67
C PHE A 87 8.88 -15.19 13.37
N LEU A 88 8.15 -15.60 12.34
CA LEU A 88 8.00 -17.01 11.95
C LEU A 88 9.18 -17.50 11.11
N LEU A 89 9.66 -16.70 10.17
CA LEU A 89 10.66 -17.10 9.18
C LEU A 89 12.11 -16.85 9.63
N SER A 90 12.33 -15.88 10.52
CA SER A 90 13.66 -15.50 11.02
C SER A 90 13.57 -14.98 12.46
N PRO A 91 13.14 -15.81 13.42
CA PRO A 91 13.02 -15.42 14.83
C PRO A 91 14.34 -14.93 15.42
N GLU A 92 15.48 -15.44 14.97
CA GLU A 92 16.82 -15.02 15.39
C GLU A 92 17.11 -13.54 15.13
N SER A 93 16.48 -12.94 14.12
CA SER A 93 16.63 -11.50 13.82
C SER A 93 15.97 -10.57 14.86
N TRP A 94 15.26 -11.15 15.83
CA TRP A 94 14.50 -10.43 16.87
C TRP A 94 15.07 -10.59 18.28
N ILE A 95 16.19 -11.30 18.45
CA ILE A 95 16.80 -11.53 19.78
C ILE A 95 17.23 -10.22 20.45
N GLU A 96 17.72 -9.26 19.66
CA GLU A 96 18.24 -7.97 20.14
C GLU A 96 17.24 -6.82 19.95
N VAL A 97 16.05 -7.11 19.43
CA VAL A 97 15.01 -6.10 19.22
C VAL A 97 14.16 -6.03 20.50
N PRO A 98 14.05 -4.85 21.15
CA PRO A 98 13.30 -4.70 22.39
C PRO A 98 11.82 -5.05 22.28
#